data_AF-A0A7S1Z5F9-F1
#
_entry.id   AF-A0A7S1Z5F9-F1
#
_cell.length_a   1.000
_cell.length_b   1.000
_cell.length_c   1.000
_cell.angle_alpha   90.00
_cell.angle_beta   90.00
_cell.angle_gamma   90.00
#
_symmetry.space_group_name_H-M   'P 1'
#
loop_
_entity.id
_entity.type
_entity.pdbx_description
1 polymer ?
#
loop_
_entity_poly.entity_id
_entity_poly.type
_entity_poly.pdbx_seq_one_letter_code
_entity_poly.pdbx_strand_id
1 'polypeptide(L)'
;ANGGNIVNETEAVLVRGIIRGLLKCGLNVASIGVICPYRSQLRLLDDDPFLARMKRAGLEVSTIDRYQGRDKSAIVLSLVRSNSKGKAGKLLEDFRRLNVAFSPAKRKL
;
A
#
# COMPACT_ATOMS: atom_id res chain seq x y z
N ALA A 1 -21.02 9.75 7.71
CA ALA A 1 -20.49 8.50 8.30
C ALA A 1 -19.17 8.82 8.98
N ASN A 2 -19.15 8.81 10.31
CA ASN A 2 -18.02 9.28 11.12
C ASN A 2 -16.73 8.53 10.76
N GLY A 3 -15.73 9.27 10.28
CA GLY A 3 -14.39 8.78 9.95
C GLY A 3 -13.61 8.43 11.20
N GLY A 4 -14.02 7.36 11.88
CA GLY A 4 -13.26 6.80 13.00
C GLY A 4 -11.84 6.44 12.57
N ASN A 5 -10.91 6.42 13.52
CA ASN A 5 -9.53 5.94 13.35
C ASN A 5 -9.53 4.45 12.96
N ILE A 6 -9.85 4.14 11.70
CA ILE A 6 -9.78 2.80 11.17
C ILE A 6 -8.31 2.54 10.86
N VAL A 7 -7.72 1.64 11.64
CA VAL A 7 -6.35 1.16 11.48
C VAL A 7 -6.33 -0.35 11.58
N ASN A 8 -5.32 -0.98 10.98
CA ASN A 8 -5.09 -2.40 11.04
C ASN A 8 -3.59 -2.65 11.24
N GLU A 9 -3.22 -2.96 12.47
CA GLU A 9 -1.84 -3.22 12.89
C GLU A 9 -1.25 -4.48 12.22
N THR A 10 -2.07 -5.51 12.03
CA THR A 10 -1.68 -6.72 11.32
C THR A 10 -1.28 -6.38 9.88
N GLU A 11 -2.07 -5.57 9.19
CA GLU A 11 -1.71 -5.10 7.85
C GLU A 11 -0.44 -4.25 7.84
N ALA A 12 -0.20 -3.42 8.86
CA ALA A 12 1.04 -2.64 8.95
C ALA A 12 2.27 -3.56 9.05
N VAL A 13 2.20 -4.62 9.85
CA VAL A 13 3.25 -5.65 9.94
C VAL A 13 3.45 -6.37 8.60
N LEU A 14 2.36 -6.69 7.89
CA LEU A 14 2.42 -7.34 6.58
C LEU A 14 3.03 -6.42 5.51
N VAL A 15 2.62 -5.15 5.46
CA VAL A 15 3.21 -4.14 4.56
C VAL A 15 4.71 -4.07 4.77
N ARG A 16 5.17 -3.98 6.01
CA ARG A 16 6.60 -4.01 6.32
C ARG A 16 7.28 -5.28 5.81
N GLY A 17 6.67 -6.45 6.02
CA GLY A 17 7.18 -7.73 5.54
C GLY A 17 7.32 -7.78 4.02
N ILE A 18 6.29 -7.32 3.30
CA ILE A 18 6.26 -7.26 1.83
C ILE A 18 7.34 -6.31 1.32
N ILE A 19 7.45 -5.10 1.87
CA ILE A 19 8.48 -4.14 1.47
C ILE A 19 9.88 -4.74 1.67
N ARG A 20 10.13 -5.42 2.80
CA ARG A 20 11.40 -6.13 3.01
C ARG A 20 11.64 -7.22 1.97
N GLY A 21 10.62 -8.00 1.62
CA GLY A 21 10.70 -9.02 0.58
C GLY A 21 11.07 -8.42 -0.78
N LEU A 22 10.39 -7.35 -1.20
CA LEU A 22 10.65 -6.66 -2.47
C LEU A 22 12.09 -6.12 -2.54
N LEU A 23 12.59 -5.53 -1.45
CA LEU A 23 13.97 -5.06 -1.38
C LEU A 23 14.97 -6.21 -1.47
N LYS A 24 14.69 -7.36 -0.83
CA LYS A 24 15.52 -8.57 -0.95
C LYS A 24 15.53 -9.15 -2.37
N CYS A 25 14.44 -8.98 -3.12
CA CYS A 25 14.36 -9.32 -4.54
C CYS A 25 15.10 -8.32 -5.45
N GLY A 26 15.74 -7.28 -4.88
CA GLY A 26 16.56 -6.32 -5.62
C GLY A 26 15.79 -5.12 -6.17
N LEU A 27 14.54 -4.89 -5.76
CA LEU A 27 13.81 -3.69 -6.17
C LEU A 27 14.42 -2.46 -5.50
N ASN A 28 14.50 -1.36 -6.25
CA ASN A 28 14.83 -0.06 -5.70
C ASN A 28 13.67 0.45 -4.86
N VAL A 29 13.92 0.95 -3.65
CA VAL A 29 12.89 1.51 -2.76
C VAL A 29 12.06 2.61 -3.45
N ALA A 30 12.67 3.42 -4.32
CA ALA A 30 12.00 4.49 -5.06
C ALA A 30 11.03 3.98 -6.12
N SER A 31 11.15 2.71 -6.54
CA SER A 31 10.22 2.06 -7.47
C SER A 31 9.09 1.33 -6.76
N ILE A 32 8.94 1.50 -5.44
CA ILE A 32 7.88 0.88 -4.65
C ILE A 32 6.93 1.97 -4.14
N GLY A 33 5.63 1.70 -4.24
CA GLY A 33 4.57 2.52 -3.65
C GLY A 33 3.71 1.71 -2.68
N VAL A 34 3.25 2.34 -1.60
CA VAL A 34 2.24 1.83 -0.68
C VAL A 34 1.01 2.73 -0.79
N ILE A 35 -0.13 2.12 -1.05
CA ILE A 35 -1.40 2.82 -1.19
C ILE A 35 -2.36 2.36 -0.10
N CYS A 36 -3.06 3.30 0.52
CA CYS A 36 -4.07 3.01 1.53
C CYS A 36 -5.25 4.00 1.47
N PRO A 37 -6.52 3.56 1.56
CA PRO A 37 -7.67 4.47 1.58
C PRO A 37 -7.78 5.33 2.85
N TYR A 38 -7.23 4.88 3.97
CA TYR A 38 -7.42 5.54 5.27
C TYR A 38 -6.16 6.31 5.69
N ARG A 39 -6.32 7.62 5.91
CA ARG A 39 -5.23 8.48 6.44
C ARG A 39 -4.75 8.07 7.83
N SER A 40 -5.64 7.50 8.64
CA SER A 40 -5.29 6.94 9.95
C SER A 40 -4.30 5.79 9.83
N GLN A 41 -4.45 4.92 8.83
CA GLN A 41 -3.48 3.85 8.56
C GLN A 41 -2.17 4.40 8.03
N LEU A 42 -2.18 5.46 7.21
CA LEU A 42 -0.92 6.10 6.78
C LEU A 42 -0.09 6.58 7.97
N ARG A 43 -0.73 7.16 8.99
CA ARG A 43 -0.05 7.52 10.25
C ARG A 43 0.55 6.31 10.95
N LEU A 44 -0.21 5.22 11.07
CA LEU A 44 0.30 3.98 11.66
C LEU A 44 1.51 3.42 10.89
N LEU A 45 1.51 3.50 9.56
CA LEU A 45 2.65 3.09 8.73
C LEU A 45 3.85 4.04 8.90
N ASP A 46 3.60 5.33 9.14
CA ASP A 46 4.65 6.33 9.38
C ASP A 46 5.31 6.18 10.76
N ASP A 47 4.58 5.62 11.73
CA ASP A 47 5.10 5.32 13.06
C ASP A 47 6.01 4.07 13.08
N ASP A 48 5.96 3.20 12.06
CA ASP A 48 6.90 2.07 11.95
C ASP A 48 8.31 2.58 11.55
N PRO A 49 9.35 2.38 12.38
CA PRO A 49 10.67 2.96 12.14
C PRO A 49 11.34 2.49 10.84
N PHE A 50 11.03 1.26 10.41
CA PHE A 50 11.57 0.72 9.16
C PHE A 50 10.91 1.42 7.97
N LEU A 51 9.58 1.53 7.96
CA LEU A 51 8.84 2.20 6.89
C LEU A 51 9.17 3.70 6.83
N ALA A 52 9.28 4.39 7.98
CA ALA A 52 9.72 5.78 8.05
C ALA A 52 11.11 5.98 7.42
N ARG A 53 12.05 5.05 7.65
CA ARG A 53 13.36 5.06 6.99
C ARG A 53 13.24 4.83 5.49
N MET A 54 12.39 3.90 5.04
CA MET A 54 12.17 3.65 3.61
C MET A 54 11.52 4.84 2.92
N LYS A 55 10.59 5.56 3.56
CA LYS A 55 10.01 6.80 3.02
C LYS A 55 11.06 7.85 2.75
N ARG A 56 11.98 8.06 3.70
CA ARG A 56 13.14 8.95 3.51
C ARG A 56 14.07 8.50 2.39
N ALA A 57 14.11 7.20 2.09
CA ALA A 57 14.90 6.64 1.00
C ALA A 57 14.18 6.65 -0.37
N GLY A 58 12.90 7.05 -0.42
CA GLY A 58 12.12 7.18 -1.66
C GLY A 58 10.87 6.30 -1.76
N LEU A 59 10.57 5.49 -0.73
CA LEU A 59 9.31 4.73 -0.67
C LEU A 59 8.14 5.71 -0.67
N GLU A 60 7.22 5.53 -1.61
CA GLU A 60 6.04 6.34 -1.64
C GLU A 60 4.93 5.73 -0.78
N VAL A 61 4.31 6.51 0.10
CA VAL A 61 3.17 6.04 0.92
C VAL A 61 2.08 7.11 0.86
N SER A 62 0.93 6.79 0.27
CA SER A 62 -0.10 7.78 0.00
C SER A 62 -1.52 7.19 -0.04
N THR A 63 -2.51 8.08 -0.09
CA THR A 63 -3.90 7.66 -0.34
C THR A 63 -4.15 7.43 -1.81
N ILE A 64 -5.13 6.58 -2.14
CA ILE A 64 -5.54 6.28 -3.52
C ILE A 64 -5.81 7.58 -4.31
N ASP A 65 -6.50 8.53 -3.68
CA ASP A 65 -6.83 9.82 -4.31
C ASP A 65 -5.60 10.64 -4.71
N ARG A 66 -4.50 10.50 -3.96
CA ARG A 66 -3.26 11.27 -4.18
C ARG A 66 -2.25 10.54 -5.06
N TYR A 67 -2.53 9.30 -5.44
CA TYR A 67 -1.60 8.44 -6.17
C TYR A 67 -1.76 8.50 -7.69
N GLN A 68 -2.61 9.38 -8.21
CA GLN A 68 -2.87 9.49 -9.65
C GLN A 68 -1.62 9.96 -10.43
N GLY A 69 -1.31 9.30 -11.54
CA GLY A 69 -0.22 9.68 -12.44
C GLY A 69 1.18 9.29 -12.00
N ARG A 70 1.31 8.39 -11.02
CA ARG A 70 2.61 7.93 -10.50
C ARG A 70 2.85 6.47 -10.85
N ASP A 71 3.83 6.24 -11.72
CA ASP A 71 4.24 4.91 -12.13
C ASP A 71 5.31 4.37 -11.17
N LYS A 72 5.07 3.19 -10.61
CA LYS A 72 6.02 2.46 -9.76
C LYS A 72 6.02 1.00 -10.20
N SER A 73 7.21 0.40 -10.17
CA SER A 73 7.38 -1.00 -10.54
C SER A 73 6.68 -1.99 -9.60
N ALA A 74 6.43 -1.60 -8.35
CA ALA A 74 5.64 -2.40 -7.41
C ALA A 74 4.72 -1.52 -6.55
N ILE A 75 3.48 -1.96 -6.38
CA ILE A 75 2.47 -1.31 -5.54
C ILE A 75 2.00 -2.29 -4.46
N VAL A 76 2.06 -1.86 -3.20
CA VAL A 76 1.49 -2.57 -2.05
C VAL A 76 0.22 -1.86 -1.61
N LEU A 77 -0.90 -2.56 -1.63
CA LEU A 77 -2.20 -2.01 -1.24
C LEU A 77 -2.58 -2.51 0.17
N SER A 78 -2.68 -1.58 1.14
CA SER A 78 -3.23 -1.86 2.47
C SER A 78 -4.69 -1.42 2.49
N LEU A 79 -5.61 -2.37 2.65
CA LEU A 79 -7.05 -2.15 2.53
C LEU A 79 -7.69 -1.81 3.88
N VAL A 80 -7.03 -2.14 4.98
CA VAL A 80 -7.32 -1.83 6.39
C VAL A 80 -8.63 -2.43 6.91
N ARG A 81 -9.67 -2.48 6.08
CA ARG A 81 -10.96 -3.10 6.39
C ARG A 81 -10.86 -4.61 6.30
N SER A 82 -10.66 -5.23 7.45
CA SER A 82 -11.08 -6.60 7.70
C SER A 82 -12.39 -6.59 8.47
N ASN A 83 -13.47 -7.10 7.89
CA ASN A 83 -14.73 -7.31 8.61
C ASN A 83 -15.25 -8.71 8.35
N SER A 84 -15.92 -9.29 9.35
CA SER A 84 -16.53 -10.63 9.30
C SER A 84 -17.63 -10.77 8.23
N LYS A 85 -18.04 -9.67 7.59
CA LYS A 85 -19.03 -9.65 6.50
C LYS A 85 -18.38 -9.74 5.11
N GLY A 86 -17.05 -9.86 5.01
CA GLY A 86 -16.32 -9.92 3.74
C GLY A 86 -16.45 -8.66 2.88
N LYS A 87 -16.93 -7.54 3.46
CA LYS A 87 -17.20 -6.32 2.71
C LYS A 87 -15.95 -5.46 2.60
N ALA A 88 -15.23 -5.74 1.53
CA ALA A 88 -14.32 -4.88 0.82
C ALA A 88 -14.66 -3.37 0.81
N GLY A 89 -15.95 -3.01 0.63
CA GLY A 89 -16.40 -1.64 0.40
C GLY A 89 -16.24 -1.21 -1.06
N LYS A 90 -16.97 -0.14 -1.47
CA LYS A 90 -17.02 0.37 -2.86
C LYS A 90 -15.65 0.66 -3.50
N LEU A 91 -14.62 0.85 -2.68
CA LEU A 91 -13.25 1.10 -3.10
C LEU A 91 -12.63 -0.04 -3.92
N LEU A 92 -13.06 -1.28 -3.66
CA LEU A 92 -12.58 -2.47 -4.36
C LEU A 92 -13.40 -2.79 -5.62
N GLU A 93 -14.50 -2.09 -5.87
CA GLU A 93 -15.25 -2.20 -7.14
C GLU A 93 -14.54 -1.47 -8.29
N ASP A 94 -13.64 -0.53 -7.97
CA ASP A 94 -12.76 0.15 -8.92
C ASP A 94 -11.46 -0.65 -9.21
N PHE A 95 -11.50 -1.98 -8.98
CA PHE A 95 -10.44 -2.94 -9.33
C PHE A 95 -10.16 -2.99 -10.85
N ARG A 96 -11.02 -2.42 -11.70
CA ARG A 96 -10.75 -2.25 -13.14
C ARG A 96 -9.52 -1.37 -13.42
N ARG A 97 -9.13 -0.51 -12.47
CA ARG A 97 -7.87 0.27 -12.51
C ARG A 97 -6.66 -0.49 -11.97
N LEU A 98 -6.86 -1.60 -11.26
CA LEU A 98 -5.80 -2.45 -10.70
C LEU A 98 -5.13 -3.34 -11.76
N ASN A 99 -5.78 -3.59 -12.89
CA ASN A 99 -5.18 -4.26 -14.04
C ASN A 99 -4.01 -3.47 -14.67
N VAL A 100 -3.97 -2.15 -14.46
CA VAL A 100 -2.83 -1.30 -14.85
C VAL A 100 -1.64 -1.48 -13.90
N ALA A 101 -1.90 -1.81 -12.63
CA ALA A 101 -0.86 -2.16 -11.65
C ALA A 101 -0.35 -3.61 -11.80
N PHE A 102 -1.07 -4.47 -12.53
CA PHE A 102 -0.72 -5.89 -12.74
C PHE A 102 -0.13 -6.22 -14.11
N SER A 103 0.05 -5.27 -15.03
CA SER A 103 0.80 -5.56 -16.27
C SER A 103 1.31 -4.30 -16.99
N PRO A 104 2.54 -4.32 -17.55
CA PRO A 104 3.37 -5.49 -17.82
C PRO A 104 4.63 -5.54 -16.95
N ALA A 105 4.58 -6.35 -15.89
CA ALA A 105 5.79 -6.94 -15.33
C ALA A 105 6.45 -7.79 -16.43
N LYS A 106 7.60 -7.33 -16.94
CA LYS A 106 8.43 -8.13 -17.85
C LYS A 106 9.08 -9.34 -17.18
N ARG A 107 8.86 -9.61 -15.88
CA ARG A 107 9.24 -10.88 -15.23
C ARG A 107 8.20 -11.33 -14.18
N LYS A 108 8.05 -12.66 -14.15
CA LYS A 108 6.96 -13.53 -13.66
C LYS A 108 6.56 -13.35 -12.18
N LEU A 109 5.29 -13.71 -11.93
CA LEU A 109 4.58 -13.92 -10.65
C LEU A 109 5.38 -14.74 -9.62
#